data_AF-A0A6L3NM81-F1
#
_entry.id   AF-A0A6L3NM81-F1
#
_cell.length_a   1.000
_cell.length_b   1.000
_cell.length_c   1.000
_cell.angle_alpha   90.00
_cell.angle_beta   90.00
_cell.angle_gamma   90.00
#
_symmetry.space_group_name_H-M   'P 1'
#
loop_
_entity.id
_entity.type
_entity.pdbx_description
1 polymer ?
#
loop_
_entity_poly.entity_id
_entity_poly.type
_entity_poly.pdbx_seq_one_letter_code
_entity_poly.pdbx_strand_id
1 'polypeptide(L)'
;MMGTTAPYDLTDDATRRKIFWLLQRVSSLSLWTRKRDAFARFAAAYEHAARTWPDEEPGPIHDGHFPIIAEILAAYDRGLSELARGNRLVWKRGGPLEHACRRYDFLDSNFFPHPDYWDRGAQAAPYPPRVESLARLLHASEVHVEYAPFDPGNGFGDLAKLRSASLLLSPNAYKRNFHTLPYPVFPERLPEVPKTAGPVIKTGQRVPCDGIWEPVAVEWPTWLGIASIGKRRLRNDGCFNYFIRGIRAPNLRDDVTGLFIRTRWRLLWEDRRYIDGIAPDESQYFLEPEQEPLISPNP
;
A
#
# COMPACT_ATOMS: atom_id res chain seq x y z
N MET A 1 -1.99 29.35 -0.55
CA MET A 1 -0.51 29.26 -0.41
C MET A 1 -0.16 27.82 -0.06
N MET A 2 0.37 27.05 -1.00
CA MET A 2 0.81 25.67 -0.74
C MET A 2 2.12 25.74 0.04
N GLY A 3 2.09 25.35 1.31
CA GLY A 3 3.30 25.10 2.07
C GLY A 3 4.03 23.92 1.45
N THR A 4 5.13 24.17 0.77
CA THR A 4 6.05 23.13 0.31
C THR A 4 6.70 22.52 1.55
N THR A 5 6.08 21.47 2.11
CA THR A 5 6.74 20.62 3.10
C THR A 5 8.08 20.18 2.50
N ALA A 6 9.17 20.43 3.22
CA ALA A 6 10.50 20.00 2.80
C ALA A 6 10.47 18.49 2.47
N PRO A 7 11.14 18.05 1.39
CA PRO A 7 11.19 16.63 1.05
C PRO A 7 11.78 15.84 2.23
N TYR A 8 11.16 14.70 2.54
CA TYR A 8 11.64 13.79 3.58
C TYR A 8 13.08 13.36 3.29
N ASP A 9 13.99 13.66 4.22
CA ASP A 9 15.41 13.32 4.07
C ASP A 9 15.63 11.85 4.46
N LEU A 10 15.96 11.01 3.48
CA LEU A 10 16.23 9.60 3.74
C LEU A 10 17.57 9.36 4.46
N THR A 11 18.39 10.40 4.66
CA THR A 11 19.57 10.35 5.55
C THR A 11 19.22 10.56 7.03
N ASP A 12 18.01 11.07 7.32
CA ASP A 12 17.48 11.19 8.68
C ASP A 12 17.01 9.84 9.23
N ASP A 13 17.51 9.45 10.40
CA ASP A 13 17.19 8.18 11.04
C ASP A 13 15.70 8.11 11.43
N ALA A 14 15.10 9.22 11.88
CA ALA A 14 13.70 9.23 12.27
C ALA A 14 12.78 8.95 11.08
N THR A 15 13.05 9.58 9.93
CA THR A 15 12.37 9.33 8.66
C THR A 15 12.51 7.87 8.22
N ARG A 16 13.73 7.32 8.25
CA ARG A 16 13.99 5.92 7.88
C ARG A 16 13.23 4.94 8.77
N ARG A 17 13.21 5.16 10.10
CA ARG A 17 12.47 4.31 11.04
C ARG A 17 10.96 4.30 10.77
N LYS A 18 10.37 5.46 10.43
CA LYS A 18 8.94 5.54 10.06
C LYS A 18 8.63 4.72 8.82
N ILE A 19 9.46 4.84 7.78
CA ILE A 19 9.29 4.09 6.52
C ILE A 19 9.45 2.59 6.76
N PHE A 20 10.47 2.22 7.52
CA PHE A 20 10.74 0.83 7.88
C PHE A 20 9.53 0.19 8.59
N TRP A 21 9.03 0.87 9.63
CA TRP A 21 7.86 0.43 10.37
C TRP A 21 6.60 0.35 9.49
N LEU A 22 6.37 1.33 8.61
CA LEU A 22 5.21 1.31 7.70
C LEU A 22 5.26 0.13 6.74
N LEU A 23 6.45 -0.20 6.20
CA LEU A 23 6.63 -1.36 5.35
C LEU A 23 6.35 -2.67 6.09
N GLN A 24 6.74 -2.78 7.36
CA GLN A 24 6.40 -3.94 8.18
C GLN A 24 4.89 -4.03 8.44
N ARG A 25 4.23 -2.90 8.69
CA ARG A 25 2.77 -2.79 8.85
C ARG A 25 2.02 -3.21 7.59
N VAL A 26 2.38 -2.71 6.41
CA VAL A 26 1.67 -3.03 5.15
C VAL A 26 1.91 -4.45 4.63
N SER A 27 2.93 -5.12 5.18
CA SER A 27 3.20 -6.54 4.97
C SER A 27 2.77 -7.44 6.15
N SER A 28 2.01 -6.90 7.11
CA SER A 28 1.57 -7.64 8.31
C SER A 28 0.31 -8.47 8.09
N LEU A 29 0.26 -9.67 8.67
CA LEU A 29 -0.92 -10.54 8.62
C LEU A 29 -2.13 -9.84 9.26
N SER A 30 -1.90 -9.13 10.36
CA SER A 30 -2.93 -8.39 11.08
C SER A 30 -3.56 -7.28 10.25
N LEU A 31 -2.79 -6.56 9.42
CA LEU A 31 -3.36 -5.52 8.55
C LEU A 31 -4.27 -6.15 7.50
N TRP A 32 -3.78 -7.18 6.82
CA TRP A 32 -4.54 -7.87 5.77
C TRP A 32 -5.81 -8.53 6.33
N THR A 33 -5.75 -9.05 7.56
CA THR A 33 -6.92 -9.58 8.28
C THR A 33 -7.95 -8.48 8.55
N ARG A 34 -7.51 -7.33 9.08
CA ARG A 34 -8.40 -6.17 9.32
C ARG A 34 -9.05 -5.65 8.03
N LYS A 35 -8.32 -5.63 6.91
CA LYS A 35 -8.86 -5.26 5.60
C LYS A 35 -9.96 -6.23 5.16
N ARG A 36 -9.70 -7.53 5.23
CA ARG A 36 -10.68 -8.58 4.93
C ARG A 36 -11.94 -8.42 5.78
N ASP A 37 -11.80 -8.20 7.08
CA ASP A 37 -12.95 -8.06 7.98
C ASP A 37 -13.75 -6.78 7.73
N ALA A 38 -13.08 -5.67 7.39
CA ALA A 38 -13.74 -4.45 6.94
C ALA A 38 -14.54 -4.70 5.65
N PHE A 39 -13.94 -5.38 4.68
CA PHE A 39 -14.61 -5.74 3.44
C PHE A 39 -15.80 -6.70 3.66
N ALA A 40 -15.68 -7.63 4.62
CA ALA A 40 -16.78 -8.52 4.99
C ALA A 40 -17.97 -7.78 5.61
N ARG A 41 -17.71 -6.72 6.42
CA ARG A 41 -18.78 -5.83 6.92
C ARG A 41 -19.48 -5.09 5.79
N PHE A 42 -18.72 -4.60 4.82
CA PHE A 42 -19.29 -4.03 3.60
C PHE A 42 -20.15 -5.05 2.84
N ALA A 43 -19.65 -6.26 2.61
CA ALA A 43 -20.37 -7.31 1.88
C ALA A 43 -21.72 -7.64 2.54
N ALA A 44 -21.74 -7.80 3.86
CA ALA A 44 -22.97 -8.06 4.61
C ALA A 44 -23.97 -6.88 4.52
N ALA A 45 -23.48 -5.64 4.62
CA ALA A 45 -24.32 -4.46 4.48
C ALA A 45 -24.86 -4.30 3.06
N TYR A 46 -24.06 -4.61 2.04
CA TYR A 46 -24.44 -4.57 0.63
C TYR A 46 -25.55 -5.59 0.32
N GLU A 47 -25.40 -6.82 0.83
CA GLU A 47 -26.41 -7.86 0.72
C GLU A 47 -27.72 -7.48 1.43
N HIS A 48 -27.63 -6.93 2.64
CA HIS A 48 -28.81 -6.43 3.35
C HIS A 48 -29.50 -5.30 2.58
N ALA A 49 -28.74 -4.36 2.03
CA ALA A 49 -29.25 -3.26 1.24
C ALA A 49 -29.98 -3.75 -0.01
N ALA A 50 -29.45 -4.76 -0.70
CA ALA A 50 -30.09 -5.32 -1.90
C ALA A 50 -31.47 -5.93 -1.63
N ARG A 51 -31.65 -6.54 -0.44
CA ARG A 51 -32.93 -7.14 -0.04
C ARG A 51 -33.97 -6.12 0.43
N THR A 52 -33.52 -4.92 0.79
CA THR A 52 -34.34 -3.89 1.46
C THR A 52 -34.39 -2.58 0.67
N TRP A 53 -33.91 -2.60 -0.58
CA TRP A 53 -33.87 -1.40 -1.43
C TRP A 53 -35.30 -1.03 -1.86
N PRO A 54 -35.77 0.21 -1.60
CA PRO A 54 -37.06 0.69 -2.04
C PRO A 54 -37.12 0.79 -3.56
N ASP A 55 -38.24 0.37 -4.14
CA ASP A 55 -38.47 0.46 -5.59
C ASP A 55 -38.44 1.90 -6.11
N GLU A 56 -38.66 2.88 -5.24
CA GLU A 56 -38.76 4.32 -5.55
C GLU A 56 -37.42 5.07 -5.48
N GLU A 57 -36.36 4.46 -4.92
CA GLU A 57 -35.04 5.11 -4.80
C GLU A 57 -34.21 4.90 -6.09
N PRO A 58 -33.72 5.98 -6.73
CA PRO A 58 -32.89 5.85 -7.92
C PRO A 58 -31.54 5.18 -7.61
N GLY A 59 -31.10 4.33 -8.53
CA GLY A 59 -29.81 3.63 -8.44
C GLY A 59 -29.87 2.36 -7.59
N PRO A 60 -30.49 1.28 -8.10
CA PRO A 60 -30.56 0.01 -7.39
C PRO A 60 -29.17 -0.59 -7.18
N ILE A 61 -29.07 -1.46 -6.19
CA ILE A 61 -27.93 -2.35 -6.01
C ILE A 61 -27.69 -3.14 -7.31
N HIS A 62 -26.45 -3.15 -7.77
CA HIS A 62 -26.08 -3.85 -9.00
C HIS A 62 -25.81 -5.33 -8.70
N ASP A 63 -26.67 -6.21 -9.21
CA ASP A 63 -26.52 -7.67 -9.06
C ASP A 63 -25.15 -8.19 -9.53
N GLY A 64 -24.55 -7.49 -10.51
CA GLY A 64 -23.20 -7.79 -11.00
C GLY A 64 -22.09 -7.67 -9.95
N HIS A 65 -22.33 -7.01 -8.82
CA HIS A 65 -21.36 -6.88 -7.73
C HIS A 65 -21.26 -8.13 -6.86
N PHE A 66 -22.33 -8.92 -6.71
CA PHE A 66 -22.29 -10.10 -5.82
C PHE A 66 -21.20 -11.12 -6.17
N PRO A 67 -21.02 -11.51 -7.45
CA PRO A 67 -19.92 -12.40 -7.82
C PRO A 67 -18.55 -11.80 -7.51
N ILE A 68 -18.38 -10.48 -7.67
CA ILE A 68 -17.12 -9.78 -7.42
C ILE A 68 -16.82 -9.73 -5.92
N ILE A 69 -17.82 -9.42 -5.10
CA ILE A 69 -17.72 -9.39 -3.64
C ILE A 69 -17.33 -10.77 -3.11
N ALA A 70 -18.01 -11.83 -3.58
CA ALA A 70 -17.68 -13.21 -3.22
C ALA A 70 -16.26 -13.60 -3.65
N GLU A 71 -15.86 -13.19 -4.87
CA GLU A 71 -14.51 -13.42 -5.40
C GLU A 71 -13.43 -12.74 -4.53
N ILE A 72 -13.64 -11.49 -4.09
CA ILE A 72 -12.73 -10.76 -3.21
C ILE A 72 -12.59 -11.46 -1.86
N LEU A 73 -13.71 -11.85 -1.23
CA LEU A 73 -13.69 -12.56 0.05
C LEU A 73 -12.94 -13.90 -0.04
N ALA A 74 -13.21 -14.69 -1.08
CA ALA A 74 -12.49 -15.95 -1.31
C ALA A 74 -10.99 -15.72 -1.59
N ALA A 75 -10.64 -14.64 -2.26
CA ALA A 75 -9.25 -14.25 -2.49
C ALA A 75 -8.55 -13.86 -1.18
N TYR A 76 -9.20 -13.09 -0.31
CA TYR A 76 -8.69 -12.81 1.02
C TYR A 76 -8.51 -14.07 1.85
N ASP A 77 -9.52 -14.94 1.94
CA ASP A 77 -9.45 -16.14 2.79
C ASP A 77 -8.28 -17.05 2.38
N ARG A 78 -8.07 -17.26 1.06
CA ARG A 78 -6.90 -17.97 0.54
C ARG A 78 -5.59 -17.24 0.86
N GLY A 79 -5.55 -15.93 0.61
CA GLY A 79 -4.34 -15.13 0.80
C GLY A 79 -3.89 -15.03 2.25
N LEU A 80 -4.82 -14.87 3.18
CA LEU A 80 -4.53 -14.86 4.62
C LEU A 80 -4.04 -16.22 5.10
N SER A 81 -4.66 -17.30 4.63
CA SER A 81 -4.23 -18.66 4.95
C SER A 81 -2.78 -18.91 4.51
N GLU A 82 -2.41 -18.50 3.29
CA GLU A 82 -1.06 -18.63 2.76
C GLU A 82 -0.06 -17.70 3.47
N LEU A 83 -0.44 -16.45 3.72
CA LEU A 83 0.42 -15.49 4.42
C LEU A 83 0.75 -15.97 5.83
N ALA A 84 -0.22 -16.52 6.56
CA ALA A 84 -0.05 -17.11 7.89
C ALA A 84 0.89 -18.32 7.93
N ARG A 85 1.22 -18.92 6.77
CA ARG A 85 2.22 -20.00 6.64
C ARG A 85 3.57 -19.49 6.14
N GLY A 86 3.78 -18.18 6.12
CA GLY A 86 5.02 -17.58 5.63
C GLY A 86 5.02 -17.32 4.11
N ASN A 87 3.98 -17.69 3.36
CA ASN A 87 4.01 -17.60 1.90
C ASN A 87 3.74 -16.17 1.39
N ARG A 88 4.78 -15.48 0.94
CA ARG A 88 4.71 -14.10 0.41
C ARG A 88 4.32 -14.02 -1.07
N LEU A 89 4.14 -15.16 -1.75
CA LEU A 89 3.62 -15.19 -3.12
C LEU A 89 2.17 -14.69 -3.22
N VAL A 90 1.50 -14.49 -2.09
CA VAL A 90 0.19 -13.85 -1.98
C VAL A 90 0.13 -12.46 -2.61
N TRP A 91 1.26 -11.75 -2.65
CA TRP A 91 1.42 -10.42 -3.25
C TRP A 91 2.07 -10.44 -4.64
N LYS A 92 2.43 -11.63 -5.14
CA LYS A 92 2.91 -11.75 -6.51
C LYS A 92 1.77 -11.40 -7.45
N ARG A 93 2.08 -10.97 -8.69
CA ARG A 93 1.05 -10.78 -9.72
C ARG A 93 0.23 -12.06 -9.90
N GLY A 94 -1.10 -11.96 -9.76
CA GLY A 94 -2.03 -13.09 -9.78
C GLY A 94 -2.11 -13.87 -8.46
N GLY A 95 -1.35 -13.45 -7.44
CA GLY A 95 -1.45 -13.97 -6.09
C GLY A 95 -2.77 -13.54 -5.43
N PRO A 96 -3.28 -14.31 -4.45
CA PRO A 96 -4.61 -14.08 -3.88
C PRO A 96 -4.83 -12.68 -3.29
N LEU A 97 -3.85 -12.08 -2.59
CA LEU A 97 -4.03 -10.75 -1.99
C LEU A 97 -3.87 -9.62 -3.03
N GLU A 98 -2.96 -9.77 -4.00
CA GLU A 98 -2.88 -8.84 -5.13
C GLU A 98 -4.17 -8.88 -5.97
N HIS A 99 -4.70 -10.07 -6.22
CA HIS A 99 -5.97 -10.25 -6.93
C HIS A 99 -7.14 -9.66 -6.16
N ALA A 100 -7.23 -9.85 -4.84
CA ALA A 100 -8.26 -9.24 -4.01
C ALA A 100 -8.27 -7.71 -4.17
N CYS A 101 -7.11 -7.05 -4.10
CA CYS A 101 -7.00 -5.61 -4.29
C CYS A 101 -7.36 -5.17 -5.72
N ARG A 102 -6.92 -5.90 -6.75
CA ARG A 102 -7.29 -5.61 -8.14
C ARG A 102 -8.81 -5.72 -8.37
N ARG A 103 -9.47 -6.69 -7.74
CA ARG A 103 -10.93 -6.85 -7.83
C ARG A 103 -11.66 -5.80 -6.99
N TYR A 104 -11.11 -5.42 -5.85
CA TYR A 104 -11.58 -4.29 -5.06
C TYR A 104 -11.53 -2.99 -5.87
N ASP A 105 -10.40 -2.66 -6.51
CA ASP A 105 -10.27 -1.45 -7.32
C ASP A 105 -11.30 -1.43 -8.45
N PHE A 106 -11.54 -2.58 -9.09
CA PHE A 106 -12.59 -2.72 -10.09
C PHE A 106 -13.99 -2.48 -9.54
N LEU A 107 -14.29 -3.02 -8.35
CA LEU A 107 -15.58 -2.82 -7.68
C LEU A 107 -15.77 -1.35 -7.28
N ASP A 108 -14.77 -0.72 -6.67
CA ASP A 108 -14.81 0.68 -6.25
C ASP A 108 -14.98 1.63 -7.46
N SER A 109 -14.19 1.43 -8.51
CA SER A 109 -14.32 2.20 -9.76
C SER A 109 -15.67 2.03 -10.45
N ASN A 110 -16.45 0.99 -10.14
CA ASN A 110 -17.77 0.75 -10.73
C ASN A 110 -18.85 0.66 -9.65
N PHE A 111 -18.62 1.24 -8.47
CA PHE A 111 -19.49 1.03 -7.32
C PHE A 111 -20.90 1.59 -7.55
N PHE A 112 -21.00 2.74 -8.21
CA PHE A 112 -22.26 3.40 -8.53
C PHE A 112 -22.18 4.22 -9.84
N PRO A 113 -22.20 3.56 -11.02
CA PRO A 113 -22.02 4.18 -12.33
C PRO A 113 -23.28 4.93 -12.79
N HIS A 114 -23.60 6.02 -12.11
CA HIS A 114 -24.70 6.92 -12.43
C HIS A 114 -24.18 8.25 -13.00
N PRO A 115 -24.74 8.80 -14.10
CA PRO A 115 -24.23 10.00 -14.77
C PRO A 115 -23.99 11.22 -13.86
N ASP A 116 -24.82 11.38 -12.82
CA ASP A 116 -24.72 12.52 -11.90
C ASP A 116 -23.59 12.40 -10.87
N TYR A 117 -23.09 11.18 -10.61
CA TYR A 117 -22.19 10.90 -9.49
C TYR A 117 -20.88 10.22 -9.91
N TRP A 118 -20.80 9.76 -11.16
CA TRP A 118 -19.71 8.94 -11.65
C TRP A 118 -19.27 9.40 -13.03
N ASP A 119 -17.96 9.52 -13.22
CA ASP A 119 -17.34 9.79 -14.52
C ASP A 119 -16.07 8.94 -14.68
N ARG A 120 -15.96 8.23 -15.81
CA ARG A 120 -14.77 7.47 -16.25
C ARG A 120 -14.09 6.63 -15.16
N GLY A 121 -14.85 5.90 -14.35
CA GLY A 121 -14.31 4.96 -13.38
C GLY A 121 -14.01 5.56 -12.01
N ALA A 122 -14.54 6.76 -11.72
CA ALA A 122 -14.39 7.40 -10.42
C ALA A 122 -15.66 8.14 -10.01
N GLN A 123 -15.84 8.28 -8.70
CA GLN A 123 -16.80 9.20 -8.14
C GLN A 123 -16.47 10.63 -8.59
N ALA A 124 -17.47 11.34 -9.13
CA ALA A 124 -17.38 12.71 -9.61
C ALA A 124 -18.21 13.68 -8.74
N ALA A 125 -19.18 13.19 -7.98
CA ALA A 125 -19.97 13.95 -7.02
C ALA A 125 -20.32 13.11 -5.78
N PRO A 126 -20.66 13.75 -4.64
CA PRO A 126 -21.07 13.03 -3.43
C PRO A 126 -22.27 12.12 -3.69
N TYR A 127 -22.23 10.88 -3.21
CA TYR A 127 -23.31 9.93 -3.43
C TYR A 127 -24.56 10.29 -2.61
N PRO A 128 -25.75 9.81 -3.02
CA PRO A 128 -26.93 9.83 -2.16
C PRO A 128 -26.66 9.18 -0.79
N PRO A 129 -27.27 9.64 0.32
CA PRO A 129 -26.89 9.23 1.68
C PRO A 129 -26.81 7.71 1.92
N ARG A 130 -27.70 6.94 1.29
CA ARG A 130 -27.72 5.47 1.42
C ARG A 130 -26.55 4.80 0.69
N VAL A 131 -26.27 5.24 -0.54
CA VAL A 131 -25.13 4.77 -1.35
C VAL A 131 -23.81 5.19 -0.68
N GLU A 132 -23.74 6.43 -0.18
CA GLU A 132 -22.62 6.96 0.59
C GLU A 132 -22.33 6.12 1.84
N SER A 133 -23.37 5.65 2.55
CA SER A 133 -23.20 4.79 3.73
C SER A 133 -22.55 3.45 3.36
N LEU A 134 -22.91 2.86 2.22
CA LEU A 134 -22.26 1.65 1.70
C LEU A 134 -20.84 1.93 1.18
N ALA A 135 -20.62 3.04 0.48
CA ALA A 135 -19.30 3.45 -0.01
C ALA A 135 -18.31 3.62 1.16
N ARG A 136 -18.74 4.22 2.27
CA ARG A 136 -17.91 4.33 3.48
C ARG A 136 -17.50 2.97 4.05
N LEU A 137 -18.40 1.98 4.01
CA LEU A 137 -18.06 0.62 4.44
C LEU A 137 -17.07 -0.05 3.47
N LEU A 138 -17.23 0.18 2.16
CA LEU A 138 -16.27 -0.29 1.15
C LEU A 138 -14.88 0.30 1.42
N HIS A 139 -14.80 1.63 1.54
CA HIS A 139 -13.56 2.38 1.77
C HIS A 139 -12.94 2.11 3.14
N ALA A 140 -13.70 1.62 4.12
CA ALA A 140 -13.14 1.19 5.41
C ALA A 140 -12.15 0.01 5.27
N SER A 141 -12.18 -0.70 4.14
CA SER A 141 -11.19 -1.72 3.82
C SER A 141 -9.98 -1.19 3.04
N GLU A 142 -10.01 0.04 2.53
CA GLU A 142 -8.90 0.67 1.78
C GLU A 142 -7.76 1.02 2.73
N VAL A 143 -6.52 0.75 2.31
CA VAL A 143 -5.33 1.17 3.06
C VAL A 143 -4.35 1.83 2.12
N HIS A 144 -3.96 3.07 2.45
CA HIS A 144 -2.96 3.77 1.68
C HIS A 144 -1.68 2.96 1.57
N VAL A 145 -1.08 2.92 0.36
CA VAL A 145 0.10 2.13 -0.01
C VAL A 145 0.02 0.61 0.23
N GLU A 146 -1.16 0.02 0.30
CA GLU A 146 -1.32 -1.44 0.42
C GLU A 146 -0.65 -2.25 -0.71
N TYR A 147 -0.37 -1.61 -1.84
CA TYR A 147 0.35 -2.17 -2.97
C TYR A 147 1.88 -2.24 -2.78
N ALA A 148 2.42 -1.70 -1.69
CA ALA A 148 3.86 -1.66 -1.44
C ALA A 148 4.57 -3.04 -1.49
N PRO A 149 3.99 -4.15 -0.98
CA PRO A 149 4.59 -5.47 -1.10
C PRO A 149 4.30 -6.17 -2.43
N PHE A 150 3.52 -5.57 -3.34
CA PHE A 150 3.15 -6.22 -4.60
C PHE A 150 4.33 -6.31 -5.55
N ASP A 151 4.37 -7.42 -6.29
CA ASP A 151 5.34 -7.62 -7.36
C ASP A 151 5.28 -6.44 -8.38
N PRO A 152 6.41 -5.76 -8.66
CA PRO A 152 6.50 -4.73 -9.68
C PRO A 152 6.26 -5.29 -11.10
N GLY A 153 6.42 -6.59 -11.29
CA GLY A 153 6.23 -7.30 -12.56
C GLY A 153 7.48 -8.08 -12.99
N ASN A 154 7.44 -8.62 -14.22
CA ASN A 154 8.57 -9.31 -14.85
C ASN A 154 9.02 -8.67 -16.19
N GLY A 155 8.50 -7.49 -16.53
CA GLY A 155 8.79 -6.74 -17.75
C GLY A 155 10.12 -5.99 -17.72
N PHE A 156 10.62 -5.65 -18.91
CA PHE A 156 11.76 -4.74 -19.04
C PHE A 156 11.30 -3.32 -18.68
N GLY A 157 11.90 -2.72 -17.65
CA GLY A 157 11.57 -1.38 -17.19
C GLY A 157 10.67 -1.32 -15.94
N ASP A 158 10.36 -2.46 -15.32
CA ASP A 158 9.55 -2.48 -14.10
C ASP A 158 10.19 -1.68 -12.98
N LEU A 159 9.36 -0.91 -12.29
CA LEU A 159 9.74 0.10 -11.32
C LEU A 159 9.43 -0.34 -9.90
N ALA A 160 10.29 0.07 -8.98
CA ALA A 160 10.01 -0.05 -7.55
C ALA A 160 8.68 0.64 -7.22
N LYS A 161 7.85 0.00 -6.39
CA LYS A 161 6.50 0.50 -6.04
C LYS A 161 6.59 1.83 -5.28
N LEU A 162 7.58 1.96 -4.42
CA LEU A 162 7.82 3.15 -3.63
C LEU A 162 8.99 3.93 -4.21
N ARG A 163 8.68 5.10 -4.78
CA ARG A 163 9.66 6.00 -5.38
C ARG A 163 10.14 7.08 -4.42
N SER A 164 9.29 7.53 -3.50
CA SER A 164 9.63 8.56 -2.51
C SER A 164 9.04 8.26 -1.15
N ALA A 165 9.70 8.76 -0.10
CA ALA A 165 9.19 8.73 1.26
C ALA A 165 7.88 9.51 1.42
N SER A 166 7.67 10.56 0.61
CA SER A 166 6.45 11.36 0.62
C SER A 166 5.19 10.53 0.33
N LEU A 167 5.30 9.46 -0.48
CA LEU A 167 4.17 8.55 -0.72
C LEU A 167 3.68 7.90 0.58
N LEU A 168 4.56 7.65 1.55
CA LEU A 168 4.23 7.00 2.81
C LEU A 168 3.87 7.99 3.92
N LEU A 169 4.64 9.08 3.97
CA LEU A 169 4.68 9.95 5.15
C LEU A 169 3.86 11.23 4.98
N SER A 170 3.56 11.68 3.75
CA SER A 170 2.76 12.89 3.55
C SER A 170 1.30 12.66 3.94
N PRO A 171 0.73 13.40 4.91
CA PRO A 171 -0.70 13.29 5.24
C PRO A 171 -1.61 13.61 4.05
N ASN A 172 -1.15 14.48 3.14
CA ASN A 172 -1.90 14.79 1.91
C ASN A 172 -2.01 13.59 0.97
N ALA A 173 -1.11 12.60 1.06
CA ALA A 173 -1.20 11.38 0.24
C ALA A 173 -2.39 10.47 0.65
N TYR A 174 -2.95 10.67 1.83
CA TYR A 174 -4.08 9.91 2.38
C TYR A 174 -5.44 10.56 2.07
N LYS A 175 -5.45 11.78 1.52
CA LYS A 175 -6.68 12.47 1.12
C LYS A 175 -7.14 11.92 -0.23
N ARG A 176 -8.40 11.50 -0.29
CA ARG A 176 -9.13 11.22 -1.53
C ARG A 176 -10.11 12.37 -1.78
N ASN A 177 -10.76 12.36 -2.93
CA ASN A 177 -11.68 13.43 -3.32
C ASN A 177 -12.91 13.49 -2.38
N PHE A 178 -13.41 12.34 -1.95
CA PHE A 178 -14.67 12.23 -1.17
C PHE A 178 -14.49 11.65 0.23
N HIS A 179 -13.32 11.09 0.54
CA HIS A 179 -12.99 10.55 1.86
C HIS A 179 -11.51 10.78 2.20
N THR A 180 -11.14 10.53 3.46
CA THR A 180 -9.75 10.56 3.90
C THR A 180 -9.42 9.24 4.57
N LEU A 181 -8.32 8.63 4.13
CA LEU A 181 -7.84 7.39 4.73
C LEU A 181 -7.17 7.68 6.09
N PRO A 182 -7.28 6.76 7.07
CA PRO A 182 -6.62 6.92 8.35
C PRO A 182 -5.10 7.04 8.19
N TYR A 183 -4.54 8.15 8.69
CA TYR A 183 -3.09 8.30 8.79
C TYR A 183 -2.56 7.44 9.95
N PRO A 184 -1.46 6.69 9.77
CA PRO A 184 -0.92 5.82 10.80
C PRO A 184 -0.45 6.63 12.02
N VAL A 185 -0.83 6.16 13.21
CA VAL A 185 -0.27 6.63 14.48
C VAL A 185 1.01 5.83 14.75
N PHE A 186 2.12 6.54 14.88
CA PHE A 186 3.42 5.91 15.14
C PHE A 186 3.62 5.69 16.64
N PRO A 187 4.18 4.54 17.07
CA PRO A 187 4.58 4.36 18.46
C PRO A 187 5.66 5.37 18.86
N GLU A 188 5.70 5.76 20.13
CA GLU A 188 6.71 6.67 20.68
C GLU A 188 8.14 6.18 20.39
N ARG A 189 8.34 4.86 20.43
CA ARG A 189 9.62 4.21 20.15
C ARG A 189 9.50 3.35 18.91
N LEU A 190 9.98 3.88 17.79
CA LEU A 190 10.06 3.13 16.54
C LEU A 190 11.26 2.16 16.54
N PRO A 191 11.11 0.97 15.92
CA PRO A 191 12.20 0.02 15.78
C PRO A 191 13.37 0.65 15.03
N GLU A 192 14.59 0.30 15.43
CA GLU A 192 15.79 0.75 14.72
C GLU A 192 15.85 0.10 13.33
N VAL A 193 16.34 0.85 12.34
CA VAL A 193 16.67 0.25 11.05
C VAL A 193 17.96 -0.56 11.21
N PRO A 194 17.99 -1.85 10.83
CA PRO A 194 19.19 -2.67 10.97
C PRO A 194 20.39 -2.04 10.27
N LYS A 195 21.51 -1.93 11.00
CA LYS A 195 22.76 -1.33 10.49
C LYS A 195 23.66 -2.34 9.77
N THR A 196 23.49 -3.63 10.07
CA THR A 196 24.31 -4.70 9.48
C THR A 196 24.02 -4.83 8.00
N ALA A 197 25.07 -4.85 7.17
CA ALA A 197 24.90 -4.98 5.72
C ALA A 197 24.44 -6.40 5.35
N GLY A 198 23.20 -6.52 4.89
CA GLY A 198 22.70 -7.73 4.23
C GLY A 198 23.24 -7.88 2.79
N PRO A 199 22.83 -8.93 2.06
CA PRO A 199 23.22 -9.14 0.67
C PRO A 199 22.81 -7.96 -0.21
N VAL A 200 23.61 -7.71 -1.25
CA VAL A 200 23.36 -6.68 -2.26
C VAL A 200 23.05 -7.34 -3.59
N ILE A 201 21.94 -6.96 -4.22
CA ILE A 201 21.53 -7.43 -5.54
C ILE A 201 21.43 -6.24 -6.51
N LYS A 202 21.63 -6.52 -7.79
CA LYS A 202 21.44 -5.54 -8.87
C LYS A 202 20.06 -5.68 -9.48
N THR A 203 19.51 -4.60 -10.01
CA THR A 203 18.33 -4.63 -10.87
C THR A 203 18.40 -5.78 -11.89
N GLY A 204 17.30 -6.51 -12.03
CA GLY A 204 17.18 -7.68 -12.92
C GLY A 204 17.64 -9.02 -12.31
N GLN A 205 18.43 -9.01 -11.24
CA GLN A 205 18.78 -10.22 -10.49
C GLN A 205 17.58 -10.72 -9.67
N ARG A 206 17.54 -12.03 -9.42
CA ARG A 206 16.49 -12.63 -8.58
C ARG A 206 16.69 -12.23 -7.11
N VAL A 207 15.63 -11.80 -6.46
CA VAL A 207 15.60 -11.48 -5.04
C VAL A 207 15.75 -12.79 -4.23
N PRO A 208 16.74 -12.91 -3.33
CA PRO A 208 17.04 -14.17 -2.63
C PRO A 208 16.07 -14.48 -1.48
N CYS A 209 15.48 -13.45 -0.86
CA CYS A 209 14.59 -13.59 0.30
C CYS A 209 13.55 -12.48 0.32
N ASP A 210 12.42 -12.77 0.95
CA ASP A 210 11.36 -11.79 1.20
C ASP A 210 11.84 -10.74 2.21
N GLY A 211 11.44 -9.48 2.03
CA GLY A 211 11.72 -8.47 3.04
C GLY A 211 11.89 -7.05 2.51
N ILE A 212 12.48 -6.20 3.34
CA ILE A 212 12.67 -4.78 3.06
C ILE A 212 14.08 -4.53 2.54
N TRP A 213 14.16 -3.82 1.42
CA TRP A 213 15.38 -3.50 0.70
C TRP A 213 15.52 -1.99 0.51
N GLU A 214 16.73 -1.48 0.63
CA GLU A 214 17.06 -0.08 0.35
C GLU A 214 17.95 0.05 -0.88
N PRO A 215 17.81 1.13 -1.66
CA PRO A 215 18.73 1.42 -2.75
C PRO A 215 20.05 1.99 -2.20
N VAL A 216 21.19 1.42 -2.62
CA VAL A 216 22.53 1.79 -2.10
C VAL A 216 23.50 2.35 -3.12
N ALA A 217 23.29 2.09 -4.41
CA ALA A 217 24.10 2.62 -5.49
C ALA A 217 23.34 2.59 -6.81
N VAL A 218 23.59 3.56 -7.68
CA VAL A 218 22.98 3.64 -9.01
C VAL A 218 24.06 3.46 -10.08
N GLU A 219 23.79 2.59 -11.05
CA GLU A 219 24.64 2.36 -12.22
C GLU A 219 24.01 3.08 -13.43
N TRP A 220 24.57 4.22 -13.84
CA TRP A 220 24.11 4.95 -15.03
C TRP A 220 24.64 4.29 -16.32
N PRO A 221 23.86 4.25 -17.43
CA PRO A 221 24.37 3.80 -18.72
C PRO A 221 25.47 4.74 -19.22
N THR A 222 26.65 4.20 -19.52
CA THR A 222 27.86 4.96 -19.90
C THR A 222 27.87 5.44 -21.37
N TRP A 223 26.72 5.46 -22.05
CA TRP A 223 26.67 5.37 -23.53
C TRP A 223 26.79 6.69 -24.33
N LEU A 224 27.00 7.85 -23.71
CA LEU A 224 27.04 9.13 -24.47
C LEU A 224 28.31 9.97 -24.33
N GLY A 225 29.47 9.41 -23.98
CA GLY A 225 30.77 10.12 -24.08
C GLY A 225 30.90 11.43 -23.30
N ILE A 226 29.85 11.82 -22.58
CA ILE A 226 29.79 12.95 -21.67
C ILE A 226 30.38 12.44 -20.36
N ALA A 227 31.60 12.88 -20.09
CA ALA A 227 32.26 12.72 -18.80
C ALA A 227 31.23 12.92 -17.69
N SER A 228 31.08 11.91 -16.84
CA SER A 228 30.24 11.87 -15.64
C SER A 228 29.90 13.28 -15.12
N ILE A 229 28.82 13.87 -15.63
CA ILE A 229 28.36 15.21 -15.24
C ILE A 229 27.90 15.06 -13.81
N GLY A 230 28.82 15.41 -12.92
CA GLY A 230 28.68 15.29 -11.49
C GLY A 230 28.60 13.85 -11.03
N LYS A 231 29.39 13.53 -10.02
CA LYS A 231 28.87 12.74 -8.92
C LYS A 231 27.63 13.47 -8.37
N ARG A 232 26.48 13.40 -9.04
CA ARG A 232 25.20 13.37 -8.32
C ARG A 232 25.30 12.07 -7.54
N ARG A 233 25.99 12.14 -6.39
CA ARG A 233 25.87 11.17 -5.33
C ARG A 233 24.36 11.07 -5.18
N LEU A 234 23.79 9.94 -5.57
CA LEU A 234 22.42 9.64 -5.23
C LEU A 234 22.45 9.52 -3.71
N ARG A 235 22.41 10.67 -3.04
CA ARG A 235 22.19 10.75 -1.60
C ARG A 235 20.74 10.31 -1.49
N ASN A 236 20.54 9.02 -1.31
CA ASN A 236 19.31 8.55 -0.68
C ASN A 236 18.01 8.90 -1.46
N ASP A 237 18.04 9.04 -2.79
CA ASP A 237 16.85 9.48 -3.55
C ASP A 237 15.81 8.37 -3.82
N GLY A 238 15.95 7.18 -3.22
CA GLY A 238 15.00 6.08 -3.41
C GLY A 238 14.47 5.55 -2.09
N CYS A 239 13.15 5.41 -1.99
CA CYS A 239 12.47 4.89 -0.80
C CYS A 239 12.77 3.38 -0.59
N PHE A 240 12.70 2.91 0.66
CA PHE A 240 12.73 1.48 0.94
C PHE A 240 11.57 0.79 0.22
N ASN A 241 11.78 -0.44 -0.22
CA ASN A 241 10.75 -1.24 -0.87
C ASN A 241 10.69 -2.64 -0.24
N TYR A 242 9.50 -3.23 -0.23
CA TYR A 242 9.34 -4.63 0.12
C TYR A 242 9.45 -5.48 -1.16
N PHE A 243 10.31 -6.50 -1.15
CA PHE A 243 10.44 -7.44 -2.27
C PHE A 243 10.04 -8.85 -1.86
N ILE A 244 9.42 -9.54 -2.81
CA ILE A 244 9.06 -10.95 -2.71
C ILE A 244 10.22 -11.78 -3.26
N ARG A 245 10.59 -12.88 -2.60
CA ARG A 245 11.61 -13.81 -3.05
C ARG A 245 11.30 -14.32 -4.47
N GLY A 246 12.33 -14.35 -5.31
CA GLY A 246 12.28 -14.89 -6.67
C GLY A 246 11.84 -13.92 -7.76
N ILE A 247 11.29 -12.74 -7.41
CA ILE A 247 11.05 -11.67 -8.41
C ILE A 247 12.38 -11.11 -8.91
N ARG A 248 12.34 -10.37 -10.01
CA ARG A 248 13.51 -9.58 -10.46
C ARG A 248 13.54 -8.25 -9.70
N ALA A 249 14.70 -7.91 -9.15
CA ALA A 249 14.88 -6.63 -8.49
C ALA A 249 14.57 -5.47 -9.46
N PRO A 250 13.72 -4.50 -9.09
CA PRO A 250 13.21 -3.50 -10.02
C PRO A 250 14.22 -2.38 -10.31
N ASN A 251 13.88 -1.54 -11.29
CA ASN A 251 14.53 -0.26 -11.55
C ASN A 251 13.98 0.83 -10.62
N LEU A 252 14.72 1.93 -10.49
CA LEU A 252 14.16 3.21 -10.05
C LEU A 252 13.77 4.06 -11.26
N ARG A 253 12.94 5.08 -11.04
CA ARG A 253 12.63 6.09 -12.05
C ARG A 253 13.20 7.43 -11.59
N ASP A 254 13.90 8.10 -12.49
CA ASP A 254 14.24 9.51 -12.30
C ASP A 254 12.96 10.35 -12.45
N ASP A 255 12.54 11.05 -11.40
CA ASP A 255 11.33 11.89 -11.47
C ASP A 255 11.52 13.17 -12.31
N VAL A 256 12.76 13.56 -12.62
CA VAL A 256 13.09 14.72 -13.47
C VAL A 256 13.21 14.30 -14.94
N THR A 257 14.03 13.30 -15.22
CA THR A 257 14.32 12.89 -16.62
C THR A 257 13.37 11.81 -17.13
N GLY A 258 12.61 11.17 -16.24
CA GLY A 258 11.74 10.04 -16.57
C GLY A 258 12.49 8.74 -16.88
N LEU A 259 13.83 8.75 -16.84
CA LEU A 259 14.68 7.62 -17.23
C LEU A 259 14.63 6.48 -16.21
N PHE A 260 14.78 5.25 -16.72
CA PHE A 260 14.98 4.07 -15.88
C PHE A 260 16.41 4.02 -15.36
N ILE A 261 16.52 3.97 -14.05
CA ILE A 261 17.78 3.93 -13.34
C ILE A 261 18.00 2.50 -12.84
N ARG A 262 19.07 1.86 -13.34
CA ARG A 262 19.57 0.61 -12.76
C ARG A 262 20.16 0.89 -11.40
N THR A 263 19.80 0.08 -10.43
CA THR A 263 20.18 0.29 -9.03
C THR A 263 20.69 -0.99 -8.38
N ARG A 264 21.36 -0.81 -7.24
CA ARG A 264 21.73 -1.88 -6.33
C ARG A 264 20.86 -1.76 -5.09
N TRP A 265 20.26 -2.89 -4.71
CA TRP A 265 19.41 -3.02 -3.56
C TRP A 265 20.14 -3.80 -2.47
N ARG A 266 20.16 -3.27 -1.25
CA ARG A 266 20.69 -3.94 -0.07
C ARG A 266 19.54 -4.39 0.82
N LEU A 267 19.60 -5.63 1.29
CA LEU A 267 18.64 -6.13 2.27
C LEU A 267 18.84 -5.38 3.60
N LEU A 268 17.76 -4.78 4.09
CA LEU A 268 17.68 -4.21 5.44
C LEU A 268 17.12 -5.21 6.43
N TRP A 269 16.08 -5.95 6.04
CA TRP A 269 15.38 -6.85 6.93
C TRP A 269 14.77 -8.00 6.14
N GLU A 270 15.11 -9.22 6.53
CA GLU A 270 14.50 -10.44 6.01
C GLU A 270 13.16 -10.68 6.74
N ASP A 271 12.06 -10.77 5.99
CA ASP A 271 10.76 -11.07 6.57
C ASP A 271 10.63 -12.57 6.82
N ARG A 272 10.90 -12.96 8.07
CA ARG A 272 10.78 -14.35 8.53
C ARG A 272 9.50 -14.63 9.32
N ARG A 273 8.59 -13.66 9.41
CA ARG A 273 7.34 -13.83 10.18
C ARG A 273 6.50 -14.97 9.59
N TYR A 274 5.85 -15.72 10.48
CA TYR A 274 4.91 -16.81 10.19
C TYR A 274 5.53 -18.08 9.59
N ILE A 275 6.85 -18.15 9.38
CA ILE A 275 7.51 -19.35 8.83
C ILE A 275 7.44 -20.53 9.81
N ASP A 276 7.42 -20.24 11.11
CA ASP A 276 7.24 -21.19 12.20
C ASP A 276 5.76 -21.46 12.54
N GLY A 277 4.83 -20.86 11.79
CA GLY A 277 3.40 -20.94 12.03
C GLY A 277 2.90 -20.06 13.19
N ILE A 278 3.76 -19.22 13.78
CA ILE A 278 3.39 -18.32 14.88
C ILE A 278 3.34 -16.88 14.36
N ALA A 279 2.20 -16.23 14.59
CA ALA A 279 2.09 -14.78 14.35
C ALA A 279 2.74 -14.03 15.52
N PRO A 280 3.74 -13.15 15.26
CA PRO A 280 4.26 -12.27 16.30
C PRO A 280 3.19 -11.27 16.74
N ASP A 281 3.44 -10.58 17.85
CA ASP A 281 2.60 -9.46 18.25
C ASP A 281 2.76 -8.28 17.27
N GLU A 282 1.67 -7.95 16.61
CA GLU A 282 1.55 -6.88 15.62
C GLU A 282 0.65 -5.73 16.09
N SER A 283 0.23 -5.73 17.37
CA SER A 283 -0.64 -4.71 17.97
C SER A 283 -0.10 -3.30 17.79
N GLN A 284 1.22 -3.14 17.85
CA GLN A 284 1.92 -1.87 17.66
C GLN A 284 1.57 -1.17 16.34
N TYR A 285 1.11 -1.90 15.30
CA TYR A 285 0.74 -1.33 14.00
C TYR A 285 -0.64 -0.64 13.98
N PHE A 286 -1.40 -0.74 15.06
CA PHE A 286 -2.81 -0.34 15.12
C PHE A 286 -3.14 0.53 16.34
N LEU A 287 -2.23 1.45 16.66
CA LEU A 287 -2.47 2.46 17.69
C LEU A 287 -3.56 3.43 17.26
N GLU A 288 -4.33 3.90 18.25
CA GLU A 288 -5.33 4.94 18.06
C GLU A 288 -4.74 6.31 18.44
N PRO A 289 -5.23 7.42 17.85
CA PRO A 289 -4.84 8.75 18.28
C PRO A 289 -5.25 8.96 19.74
N GLU A 290 -4.43 9.67 20.52
CA GLU A 290 -4.87 10.12 21.85
C GLU A 290 -6.13 10.99 21.69
N GLN A 291 -7.20 10.61 22.37
CA GLN A 291 -8.39 11.46 22.48
C GLN A 291 -8.00 12.65 23.36
N GLU A 292 -8.04 13.87 22.84
CA GLU A 292 -7.92 15.05 23.68
C GLU A 292 -9.02 14.98 24.76
N PRO A 293 -8.67 15.12 26.05
CA PRO A 293 -9.67 15.10 27.10
C PRO A 293 -10.67 16.23 26.84
N LEU A 294 -11.96 15.86 26.77
CA LEU A 294 -13.06 16.82 26.72
C LEU A 294 -12.93 17.75 27.92
N ILE A 295 -12.39 18.96 27.68
CA ILE A 295 -12.45 20.05 28.63
C ILE A 295 -13.93 20.37 28.78
N SER A 296 -14.55 19.78 29.80
CA SER A 296 -15.90 20.14 30.21
C SER A 296 -15.87 21.64 30.54
N PRO A 297 -16.72 22.47 29.92
CA PRO A 297 -16.87 23.84 30.39
C PRO A 297 -17.37 23.75 31.83
N ASN A 298 -16.57 24.22 32.78
CA ASN A 298 -16.94 24.26 34.19
C ASN A 298 -18.23 25.10 34.38
N PRO A 299 -19.04 24.74 35.39
CA PRO A 299 -20.42 25.19 35.57
C PRO A 299 -20.59 26.69 35.81
#